data_AF-A0A2A3YGE4-F1
#
_entry.id   AF-A0A2A3YGE4-F1
#
_cell.length_a   1.000
_cell.length_b   1.000
_cell.length_c   1.000
_cell.angle_alpha   90.00
_cell.angle_beta   90.00
_cell.angle_gamma   90.00
#
_symmetry.space_group_name_H-M   'P 1'
#
loop_
_entity.id
_entity.type
_entity.pdbx_description
1 polymer ?
#
loop_
_entity_poly.entity_id
_entity_poly.type
_entity_poly.pdbx_seq_one_letter_code
_entity_poly.pdbx_strand_id
1 'polypeptide(L)'
;MRRGPLVTAAAAGVLCANSLPHLATAAAGRTMLTPLAGRDSPATVNALWGATNLLAGLVLMRAASGRSAEAGTAREAFGIGVVAFSAWAVMGERLLGFNSAPHPDGPP
;
A
#
# COMPACT_ATOMS: atom_id res chain seq x y z
N MET A 1 -8.83 1.64 -26.92
CA MET A 1 -8.68 1.21 -25.50
C MET A 1 -7.59 2.06 -24.84
N ARG A 2 -7.92 3.04 -24.01
CA ARG A 2 -6.93 3.81 -23.23
C ARG A 2 -6.69 3.10 -21.89
N ARG A 3 -5.77 2.12 -21.88
CA ARG A 3 -5.43 1.35 -20.66
C ARG A 3 -4.58 2.15 -19.65
N GLY A 4 -3.78 3.10 -20.12
CA GLY A 4 -2.86 3.89 -19.28
C GLY A 4 -3.53 4.58 -18.08
N PRO A 5 -4.58 5.41 -18.27
CA PRO A 5 -5.29 6.10 -17.19
C PRO A 5 -5.79 5.18 -16.07
N LEU A 6 -6.38 4.05 -16.46
CA LEU A 6 -6.99 3.10 -15.52
C LEU A 6 -5.93 2.31 -14.77
N VAL A 7 -4.84 1.92 -15.44
CA VAL A 7 -3.69 1.28 -14.78
C VAL A 7 -3.06 2.25 -13.78
N THR A 8 -2.89 3.52 -14.13
CA THR A 8 -2.40 4.55 -13.21
C THR A 8 -3.30 4.71 -11.98
N ALA A 9 -4.63 4.74 -12.17
CA ALA A 9 -5.57 4.83 -11.06
C ALA A 9 -5.56 3.57 -10.17
N ALA A 10 -5.48 2.37 -10.77
CA ALA A 10 -5.36 1.12 -10.01
C ALA A 10 -4.06 1.07 -9.21
N ALA A 11 -2.93 1.48 -9.80
CA ALA A 11 -1.66 1.60 -9.09
C ALA A 11 -1.74 2.61 -7.94
N ALA A 12 -2.43 3.74 -8.13
CA ALA A 12 -2.70 4.69 -7.06
C ALA A 12 -3.47 4.05 -5.89
N GLY A 13 -4.47 3.22 -6.19
CA GLY A 13 -5.22 2.46 -5.20
C GLY A 13 -4.35 1.51 -4.38
N VAL A 14 -3.47 0.76 -5.06
CA VAL A 14 -2.51 -0.15 -4.42
C VAL A 14 -1.60 0.61 -3.44
N LEU A 15 -1.01 1.73 -3.88
CA LEU A 15 -0.10 2.52 -3.05
C LEU A 15 -0.82 3.12 -1.84
N CYS A 16 -2.01 3.70 -2.02
CA CYS A 16 -2.79 4.24 -0.90
C CYS A 16 -3.24 3.14 0.08
N ALA A 17 -3.57 1.94 -0.39
CA ALA A 17 -3.91 0.82 0.48
C ALA A 17 -2.69 0.29 1.24
N ASN A 18 -1.50 0.33 0.63
CA ASN A 18 -0.23 -0.03 1.26
C ASN A 18 0.16 0.98 2.35
N SER A 19 -0.07 2.28 2.13
CA SER A 19 0.40 3.32 3.07
C SER A 19 -0.23 3.23 4.47
N LEU A 20 -1.55 2.96 4.54
CA LEU A 20 -2.30 2.98 5.80
C LEU A 20 -1.76 2.08 6.90
N PRO A 21 -1.56 0.76 6.68
CA PRO A 21 -1.02 -0.11 7.73
C PRO A 21 0.39 0.28 8.16
N HIS A 22 1.25 0.79 7.25
CA HIS A 22 2.59 1.25 7.61
C HIS A 22 2.57 2.50 8.49
N LEU A 23 1.71 3.49 8.16
CA LEU A 23 1.54 4.68 8.98
C LEU A 23 0.92 4.36 10.35
N ALA A 24 -0.07 3.47 10.39
CA ALA A 24 -0.68 3.02 11.63
C ALA A 24 0.32 2.26 12.53
N THR A 25 1.10 1.34 11.96
CA THR A 25 2.17 0.62 12.67
C THR A 25 3.22 1.59 13.21
N ALA A 26 3.66 2.55 12.39
CA ALA A 26 4.63 3.56 12.80
C ALA A 26 4.10 4.42 13.96
N ALA A 27 2.86 4.87 13.89
CA ALA A 27 2.20 5.62 14.96
C ALA A 27 2.07 4.80 16.25
N ALA A 28 1.91 3.48 16.14
CA ALA A 28 1.88 2.56 17.26
C ALA A 28 3.28 2.18 17.80
N GLY A 29 4.36 2.69 17.20
CA GLY A 29 5.74 2.36 17.60
C GLY A 29 6.14 0.92 17.32
N ARG A 30 5.45 0.23 16.38
CA ARG A 30 5.66 -1.19 16.07
C ARG A 30 6.54 -1.38 14.83
N THR A 31 6.93 -2.63 14.60
CA THR A 31 7.59 -3.08 13.37
C THR A 31 6.56 -3.66 12.38
N MET A 32 6.91 -3.62 11.10
CA MET A 32 6.12 -4.21 10.02
C MET A 32 7.03 -4.39 8.81
N LEU A 33 6.82 -5.45 8.03
CA LEU A 33 7.62 -5.80 6.86
C LEU A 33 7.67 -4.65 5.84
N THR A 34 8.86 -4.10 5.58
CA THR A 34 9.08 -3.21 4.43
C THR A 34 10.15 -3.78 3.49
N PRO A 35 10.17 -3.39 2.20
CA PRO A 35 11.27 -3.75 1.30
C PRO A 35 12.63 -3.18 1.71
N LEU A 36 12.65 -2.13 2.55
CA LEU A 36 13.85 -1.38 2.91
C LEU A 36 14.66 -2.04 4.03
N ALA A 37 13.98 -2.62 5.02
CA ALA A 37 14.62 -3.22 6.20
C ALA A 37 14.00 -4.56 6.61
N GLY A 38 13.18 -5.18 5.76
CA GLY A 38 12.59 -6.49 6.04
C GLY A 38 11.58 -6.44 7.19
N ARG A 39 11.42 -7.57 7.89
CA ARG A 39 10.41 -7.75 8.95
C ARG A 39 10.66 -6.86 10.17
N ASP A 40 11.92 -6.54 10.43
CA ASP A 40 12.36 -5.72 11.58
C ASP A 40 12.39 -4.24 11.29
N SER A 41 11.70 -3.79 10.25
CA SER A 41 11.68 -2.38 9.90
C SER A 41 11.13 -1.57 11.08
N PRO A 42 11.89 -0.62 11.64
CA PRO A 42 11.46 0.15 12.79
C PRO A 42 10.35 1.15 12.40
N ALA A 43 9.72 1.76 13.40
CA ALA A 43 8.63 2.72 13.21
C ALA A 43 8.97 3.86 12.24
N THR A 44 10.21 4.36 12.24
CA THR A 44 10.67 5.41 11.33
C THR A 44 10.72 4.97 9.86
N VAL A 45 11.18 3.74 9.60
CA VAL A 45 11.20 3.16 8.25
C VAL A 45 9.78 2.91 7.75
N ASN A 46 8.89 2.44 8.63
CA ASN A 46 7.46 2.29 8.32
C ASN A 46 6.79 3.64 8.02
N ALA A 47 7.09 4.70 8.80
CA ALA A 47 6.58 6.04 8.54
C ALA A 47 7.01 6.56 7.16
N LEU A 48 8.31 6.43 6.84
CA LEU A 48 8.86 6.89 5.56
C LEU A 48 8.27 6.11 4.38
N TRP A 49 8.18 4.79 4.50
CA TRP A 49 7.62 3.93 3.48
C TRP A 49 6.12 4.22 3.26
N GLY A 50 5.35 4.33 4.34
CA GLY A 50 3.93 4.69 4.29
C GLY A 50 3.70 6.06 3.65
N ALA A 51 4.47 7.08 4.07
CA ALA A 51 4.39 8.43 3.50
C ALA A 51 4.72 8.44 2.00
N THR A 52 5.74 7.70 1.58
CA THR A 52 6.14 7.60 0.16
C THR A 52 5.02 6.99 -0.69
N ASN A 53 4.42 5.90 -0.21
CA ASN A 53 3.28 5.26 -0.88
C ASN A 53 2.08 6.20 -0.97
N LEU A 54 1.76 6.91 0.11
CA LEU A 54 0.64 7.87 0.12
C LEU A 54 0.86 9.00 -0.89
N LEU A 55 2.03 9.63 -0.87
CA LEU A 55 2.37 10.72 -1.78
C LEU A 55 2.33 10.26 -3.24
N ALA A 56 2.96 9.11 -3.54
CA ALA A 56 2.94 8.55 -4.89
C ALA A 56 1.51 8.21 -5.35
N GLY A 57 0.70 7.60 -4.50
CA GLY A 57 -0.71 7.31 -4.80
C GLY A 57 -1.53 8.56 -5.11
N LEU A 58 -1.38 9.62 -4.31
CA LEU A 58 -2.06 10.90 -4.54
C LEU A 58 -1.63 11.56 -5.85
N VAL A 59 -0.34 11.53 -6.19
CA VAL A 59 0.19 12.06 -7.46
C VAL A 59 -0.37 11.28 -8.65
N LEU A 60 -0.35 9.94 -8.61
CA LEU A 60 -0.89 9.10 -9.68
C LEU A 60 -2.41 9.31 -9.84
N MET A 61 -3.16 9.41 -8.75
CA MET A 61 -4.60 9.64 -8.81
C MET A 61 -4.93 11.01 -9.44
N ARG A 62 -4.16 12.05 -9.11
CA ARG A 62 -4.30 13.37 -9.78
C ARG A 62 -4.00 13.29 -11.27
N ALA A 63 -2.93 12.59 -11.66
CA ALA A 63 -2.58 12.39 -13.07
C ALA A 63 -3.63 11.57 -13.85
N ALA A 64 -4.28 10.60 -13.18
CA ALA A 64 -5.36 9.81 -13.77
C ALA A 64 -6.65 10.64 -13.93
N SER A 65 -6.95 11.51 -12.97
CA SER A 65 -8.22 12.27 -12.87
C SER A 65 -8.25 13.56 -13.69
N GLY A 66 -7.11 14.09 -14.16
CA GLY A 66 -7.04 15.31 -14.98
C GLY A 66 -7.78 15.25 -16.32
N ARG A 67 -8.37 14.10 -16.68
CA ARG A 67 -9.24 13.90 -17.85
C ARG A 67 -10.69 13.77 -17.39
N SER A 68 -11.42 14.89 -17.36
CA SER A 68 -12.78 15.02 -16.78
C SER A 68 -13.78 13.94 -17.23
N ALA A 69 -13.72 13.48 -18.49
CA ALA A 69 -14.62 12.46 -19.03
C ALA A 69 -14.45 11.05 -18.42
N GLU A 70 -13.33 10.77 -17.72
CA GLU A 70 -12.99 9.43 -17.22
C GLU A 70 -12.95 9.34 -15.68
N ALA A 71 -13.35 10.40 -14.97
CA ALA A 71 -13.21 10.49 -13.51
C ALA A 71 -13.93 9.36 -12.76
N GLY A 72 -15.12 8.95 -13.22
CA GLY A 72 -15.88 7.84 -12.64
C GLY A 72 -15.13 6.51 -12.74
N THR A 73 -14.68 6.15 -13.94
CA THR A 73 -13.94 4.91 -14.22
C THR A 73 -12.56 4.89 -13.55
N ALA A 74 -11.90 6.05 -13.44
CA ALA A 74 -10.65 6.17 -12.68
C ALA A 74 -10.88 5.89 -11.18
N ARG A 75 -11.99 6.34 -10.60
CA ARG A 75 -12.35 6.05 -9.21
C ARG A 75 -12.63 4.56 -8.99
N GLU A 76 -13.31 3.90 -9.94
CA GLU A 76 -13.54 2.45 -9.90
C GLU A 76 -12.21 1.69 -10.00
N ALA A 77 -11.34 2.05 -10.94
CA ALA A 77 -10.02 1.44 -11.08
C ALA A 77 -9.15 1.61 -9.82
N PHE A 78 -9.19 2.78 -9.19
CA PHE A 78 -8.58 3.01 -7.86
C PHE A 78 -9.14 2.04 -6.81
N GLY A 79 -10.46 1.90 -6.74
CA GLY A 79 -11.11 0.94 -5.82
C GLY A 79 -10.67 -0.50 -6.06
N ILE A 80 -10.55 -0.92 -7.32
CA ILE A 80 -10.02 -2.24 -7.69
C ILE A 80 -8.59 -2.42 -7.17
N GLY A 81 -7.73 -1.40 -7.33
CA GLY A 81 -6.37 -1.42 -6.79
C GLY A 81 -6.32 -1.58 -5.27
N VAL A 82 -7.19 -0.87 -4.55
CA VAL A 82 -7.33 -1.01 -3.08
C VAL A 82 -7.71 -2.44 -2.71
N VAL A 83 -8.78 -2.97 -3.31
CA VAL A 83 -9.28 -4.33 -3.03
C VAL A 83 -8.22 -5.38 -3.35
N ALA A 84 -7.54 -5.25 -4.49
CA ALA A 84 -6.49 -6.18 -4.90
C ALA A 84 -5.33 -6.20 -3.90
N PHE A 85 -4.86 -5.02 -3.47
CA PHE A 85 -3.78 -4.95 -2.48
C PHE A 85 -4.22 -5.48 -1.10
N SER A 86 -5.42 -5.13 -0.63
CA SER A 86 -5.95 -5.65 0.63
C SER A 86 -6.09 -7.17 0.61
N ALA A 87 -6.58 -7.74 -0.49
CA ALA A 87 -6.70 -9.18 -0.66
C ALA A 87 -5.31 -9.86 -0.64
N TRP A 88 -4.35 -9.30 -1.37
CA TRP A 88 -2.97 -9.77 -1.35
C TRP A 88 -2.34 -9.70 0.05
N ALA A 89 -2.53 -8.59 0.77
CA ALA A 89 -1.99 -8.39 2.11
C ALA A 89 -2.56 -9.39 3.12
N VAL A 90 -3.88 -9.59 3.12
CA VAL A 90 -4.54 -10.59 3.98
C VAL A 90 -4.07 -12.00 3.64
N MET A 91 -4.00 -12.34 2.35
CA MET A 91 -3.56 -13.67 1.92
C MET A 91 -2.10 -13.91 2.25
N GLY A 92 -1.23 -12.96 1.97
CA GLY A 92 0.19 -13.03 2.26
C GLY A 92 0.48 -13.12 3.75
N GLU A 93 -0.25 -12.38 4.59
CA GLU A 93 -0.16 -12.54 6.04
C GLU A 93 -0.57 -13.94 6.48
N ARG A 94 -1.70 -14.46 5.97
CA ARG A 94 -2.20 -15.80 6.32
C ARG A 94 -1.30 -16.94 5.87
N LEU A 95 -0.68 -16.82 4.69
CA LEU A 95 0.11 -17.89 4.08
C LEU A 95 1.59 -17.82 4.46
N LEU A 96 2.14 -16.62 4.65
CA LEU A 96 3.58 -16.38 4.78
C LEU A 96 3.96 -15.75 6.13
N GLY A 97 2.97 -15.31 6.93
CA GLY A 97 3.21 -14.66 8.22
C GLY A 97 4.13 -13.45 8.08
N PHE A 98 3.84 -12.54 7.13
CA PHE A 98 4.70 -11.38 6.86
C PHE A 98 5.07 -10.61 8.12
N ASN A 99 4.10 -10.46 9.03
CA ASN A 99 4.27 -9.68 10.25
C ASN A 99 4.06 -10.52 11.53
N SER A 100 3.35 -11.65 11.45
CA SER A 100 3.03 -12.49 12.63
C SER A 100 3.87 -13.76 12.76
N ALA A 101 4.73 -14.09 11.80
CA ALA A 101 5.59 -15.27 11.90
C ALA A 101 6.53 -15.14 13.13
N PRO A 102 6.76 -16.24 13.89
CA PRO A 102 7.69 -16.21 15.02
C PRO A 102 9.09 -15.79 14.57
N HIS A 103 9.72 -14.89 15.32
CA HIS A 103 11.14 -14.61 15.18
C HIS A 103 11.95 -15.86 15.57
N PRO A 104 13.04 -16.21 14.85
CA PRO A 104 13.91 -17.33 15.19
C PRO A 104 14.44 -17.28 16.65
N ASP A 105 14.52 -16.10 17.25
CA ASP A 105 15.04 -15.91 18.61
C ASP A 105 13.94 -15.78 19.70
N GLY A 106 12.65 -15.91 19.33
CA GLY A 106 11.51 -15.69 20.24
C GLY A 106 11.35 -14.23 20.69
N PRO A 107 10.25 -13.91 21.41
CA PRO A 107 9.12 -13.12 20.91
C PRO A 107 9.49 -11.69 20.43
N PRO A 108 8.60 -10.98 19.70
CA PRO A 108 8.92 -9.67 19.10
C PRO A 108 9.39 -8.60 20.08
#